data_AF-A0A915L578-F1
#
_entry.id   AF-A0A915L578-F1
#
_cell.length_a   1.000
_cell.length_b   1.000
_cell.length_c   1.000
_cell.angle_alpha   90.00
_cell.angle_beta   90.00
_cell.angle_gamma   90.00
#
_symmetry.space_group_name_H-M   'P 1'
#
loop_
_entity.id
_entity.type
_entity.pdbx_description
1 polymer ?
#
loop_
_entity_poly.entity_id
_entity_poly.type
_entity_poly.pdbx_seq_one_letter_code
_entity_poly.pdbx_strand_id
1 'polypeptide(L)'
;GLDIGPKSAQAFQEVLSKAKTILWNGPPGVFEIDKFSRGSQALLKAIVEATKNGAKTILGGGDTAACCAKYDMEMKVSHVSTGGGASLELLEGKVLPGVDVLSDAP
;
A
#
# COMPACT_ATOMS: atom_id res chain seq x y z
N GLY A 1 -8.88 18.76 6.10
CA GLY A 1 -7.44 18.71 5.75
C GLY A 1 -7.30 17.90 4.48
N LEU A 2 -6.32 18.21 3.63
CA LEU A 2 -6.12 17.57 2.32
C LEU A 2 -4.91 16.60 2.30
N ASP A 3 -4.13 16.59 3.36
CA ASP A 3 -2.99 15.70 3.59
C ASP A 3 -2.81 15.51 5.11
N ILE A 4 -2.11 14.46 5.51
CA ILE A 4 -1.75 14.25 6.91
C ILE A 4 -0.64 15.22 7.34
N GLY A 5 -0.75 15.69 8.58
CA GLY A 5 0.27 16.55 9.19
C GLY A 5 1.55 15.80 9.55
N PRO A 6 2.66 16.51 9.82
CA PRO A 6 3.95 15.91 10.13
C PRO A 6 3.92 15.01 11.36
N LYS A 7 3.13 15.34 12.38
CA LYS A 7 2.96 14.50 13.59
C LYS A 7 2.29 13.16 13.27
N SER A 8 1.27 13.16 12.40
CA SER A 8 0.60 11.93 11.96
C SER A 8 1.52 11.08 11.10
N ALA A 9 2.28 11.69 10.19
CA ALA A 9 3.27 10.98 9.38
C ALA A 9 4.34 10.30 10.26
N GLN A 10 4.83 11.00 11.28
CA GLN A 10 5.78 10.42 12.25
C GLN A 10 5.17 9.24 13.01
N ALA A 11 3.94 9.39 13.52
CA ALA A 11 3.25 8.30 14.21
C ALA A 11 3.06 7.07 13.32
N PHE A 12 2.72 7.25 12.04
CA PHE A 12 2.62 6.14 11.10
C PHE A 12 3.98 5.48 10.84
N GLN A 13 5.05 6.25 10.68
CA GLN A 13 6.39 5.70 10.49
C GLN A 13 6.82 4.82 11.67
N GLU A 14 6.56 5.25 12.90
CA GLU A 14 6.86 4.48 14.10
C GLU A 14 6.12 3.13 14.14
N VAL A 15 4.84 3.12 13.76
CA VAL A 15 4.04 1.89 13.67
C VAL A 15 4.56 0.98 12.55
N LEU A 16 4.79 1.52 11.36
CA LEU A 16 5.24 0.76 10.19
C LEU A 16 6.60 0.10 10.41
N SER A 17 7.53 0.77 11.10
CA SER A 17 8.87 0.22 11.41
C SER A 17 8.84 -1.08 12.21
N LYS A 18 7.74 -1.35 12.93
CA LYS A 18 7.58 -2.53 13.79
C LYS A 18 6.78 -3.64 13.10
N ALA A 19 6.13 -3.34 11.98
CA ALA A 19 5.26 -4.27 11.29
C ALA A 19 6.06 -5.37 10.56
N LYS A 20 5.54 -6.60 10.57
CA LYS A 20 6.09 -7.72 9.78
C LYS A 20 5.34 -7.92 8.46
N THR A 21 4.11 -7.43 8.39
CA THR A 21 3.29 -7.44 7.19
C THR A 21 2.53 -6.13 7.14
N ILE A 22 2.56 -5.47 5.99
CA ILE A 22 1.89 -4.19 5.76
C ILE A 22 1.01 -4.35 4.54
N LEU A 23 -0.29 -4.08 4.72
CA LEU A 23 -1.22 -3.87 3.64
C LEU A 23 -1.51 -2.36 3.56
N TRP A 24 -1.26 -1.75 2.42
CA TRP A 24 -1.55 -0.34 2.19
C TRP A 24 -2.57 -0.20 1.06
N ASN A 25 -3.71 0.43 1.36
CA ASN A 25 -4.75 0.72 0.38
C ASN A 25 -5.30 2.13 0.61
N GLY A 26 -4.87 3.07 -0.22
CA GLY A 26 -5.28 4.46 -0.20
C GLY A 26 -4.20 5.41 0.34
N PRO A 27 -3.75 6.38 -0.46
CA PRO A 27 -2.90 7.47 0.04
C PRO A 27 -3.61 8.32 1.10
N PRO A 28 -2.91 8.77 2.17
CA PRO A 28 -3.50 9.55 3.26
C PRO A 28 -3.79 11.02 2.91
N GLY A 29 -3.63 11.42 1.65
CA GLY A 29 -3.81 12.78 1.16
C GLY A 29 -3.96 12.82 -0.36
N VAL A 30 -4.31 13.99 -0.89
CA VAL A 30 -4.49 14.25 -2.34
C VAL A 30 -3.13 14.34 -3.02
N PHE A 31 -2.49 13.18 -3.21
CA PHE A 31 -1.10 13.04 -3.65
C PHE A 31 -0.83 13.56 -5.07
N GLU A 32 -1.88 13.71 -5.87
CA GLU A 32 -1.86 14.28 -7.21
C GLU A 32 -1.42 15.75 -7.19
N ILE A 33 -1.74 16.48 -6.11
CA ILE A 33 -1.37 17.88 -5.92
C ILE A 33 -0.13 17.95 -5.03
N ASP A 34 0.99 18.47 -5.56
CA ASP A 34 2.28 18.45 -4.85
C ASP A 34 2.29 19.16 -3.48
N LYS A 35 1.39 20.13 -3.27
CA LYS A 35 1.21 20.79 -1.97
C LYS A 35 0.65 19.85 -0.88
N PHE A 36 -0.01 18.77 -1.29
CA PHE A 36 -0.75 17.83 -0.45
C PHE A 36 -0.27 16.38 -0.61
N SER A 37 0.94 16.18 -1.16
CA SER A 37 1.51 14.85 -1.43
C SER A 37 2.58 14.41 -0.41
N ARG A 38 2.94 15.28 0.53
CA ARG A 38 4.08 15.04 1.45
C ARG A 38 3.78 13.91 2.41
N GLY A 39 2.56 13.82 2.93
CA GLY A 39 2.14 12.73 3.80
C GLY A 39 2.14 11.38 3.09
N SER A 40 1.57 11.34 1.89
CA SER A 40 1.59 10.14 1.04
C SER A 40 3.01 9.69 0.69
N GLN A 41 3.89 10.62 0.35
CA GLN A 41 5.30 10.32 0.08
C GLN A 41 6.04 9.82 1.33
N ALA A 42 5.80 10.43 2.50
CA ALA A 42 6.41 10.01 3.76
C ALA A 42 5.99 8.59 4.14
N LEU A 43 4.70 8.28 3.98
CA LEU A 43 4.14 6.96 4.24
C LEU A 43 4.75 5.91 3.29
N LEU A 44 4.78 6.18 1.99
CA LEU A 44 5.39 5.28 0.99
C LEU A 44 6.87 5.01 1.31
N LYS A 45 7.65 6.04 1.67
CA LYS A 45 9.05 5.89 2.09
C LYS A 45 9.20 4.99 3.31
N ALA A 46 8.32 5.15 4.31
CA ALA A 46 8.33 4.30 5.50
C ALA A 46 7.99 2.83 5.18
N ILE A 47 7.03 2.59 4.27
CA ILE A 47 6.66 1.25 3.81
C ILE A 47 7.83 0.58 3.05
N VAL A 48 8.49 1.32 2.15
CA VAL A 48 9.67 0.83 1.42
C VAL A 48 10.79 0.47 2.41
N GLU A 49 11.03 1.32 3.41
CA GLU A 49 12.04 1.04 4.43
C GLU A 49 11.70 -0.20 5.27
N ALA A 50 10.44 -0.36 5.67
CA ALA A 50 9.98 -1.57 6.35
C ALA A 50 10.17 -2.83 5.46
N THR A 51 9.92 -2.70 4.14
CA THR A 51 10.14 -3.78 3.17
C THR A 51 11.60 -4.21 3.13
N LYS A 52 12.53 -3.24 3.04
CA LYS A 52 13.97 -3.52 3.06
C LYS A 52 14.40 -4.21 4.35
N ASN A 53 13.75 -3.87 5.46
CA ASN A 53 13.97 -4.49 6.78
C ASN A 53 13.26 -5.85 6.95
N GLY A 54 12.72 -6.42 5.87
CA GLY A 54 12.17 -7.76 5.83
C GLY A 54 10.66 -7.86 6.08
N ALA A 55 9.94 -6.74 6.18
CA ALA A 55 8.49 -6.78 6.21
C ALA A 55 7.93 -7.17 4.82
N LYS A 56 6.88 -7.98 4.78
CA LYS A 56 6.11 -8.22 3.55
C LYS A 56 5.16 -7.05 3.32
N THR A 57 5.20 -6.43 2.14
CA THR A 57 4.38 -5.26 1.84
C THR A 57 3.50 -5.47 0.62
N ILE A 58 2.21 -5.21 0.79
CA ILE A 58 1.17 -5.39 -0.23
C ILE A 58 0.52 -4.04 -0.45
N LEU A 59 0.64 -3.50 -1.66
CA LEU A 59 -0.07 -2.30 -2.08
C LEU A 59 -1.34 -2.73 -2.83
N GLY A 60 -2.50 -2.31 -2.33
CA GLY A 60 -3.81 -2.57 -2.92
C GLY A 60 -4.46 -1.28 -3.42
N GLY A 61 -5.17 -1.36 -4.54
CA GLY A 61 -5.94 -0.24 -5.08
C GLY A 61 -5.20 0.58 -6.14
N GLY A 62 -5.96 1.14 -7.09
CA GLY A 62 -5.44 1.91 -8.22
C GLY A 62 -4.68 3.17 -7.79
N ASP A 63 -5.22 3.91 -6.82
CA ASP A 63 -4.58 5.15 -6.33
C ASP A 63 -3.28 4.86 -5.57
N THR A 64 -3.21 3.75 -4.83
CA THR A 64 -1.97 3.33 -4.16
C THR A 64 -0.89 2.96 -5.17
N ALA A 65 -1.28 2.20 -6.21
CA ALA A 65 -0.37 1.84 -7.31
C ALA A 65 0.11 3.09 -8.06
N ALA A 66 -0.79 4.02 -8.38
CA ALA A 66 -0.46 5.29 -9.03
C ALA A 66 0.44 6.18 -8.16
N CYS A 67 0.20 6.23 -6.84
CA CYS A 67 1.07 6.94 -5.91
C CYS A 67 2.47 6.32 -5.87
N CYS A 68 2.58 4.98 -5.90
CA CYS A 68 3.87 4.30 -5.95
C CYS A 68 4.62 4.61 -7.26
N ALA A 69 3.91 4.60 -8.39
CA ALA A 69 4.44 4.92 -9.70
C ALA A 69 4.90 6.38 -9.84
N LYS A 70 4.18 7.33 -9.23
CA LYS A 70 4.59 8.75 -9.19
C LYS A 70 6.00 8.95 -8.59
N TYR A 71 6.48 8.02 -7.77
CA TYR A 71 7.76 8.12 -7.08
C TYR A 71 8.78 7.03 -7.46
N ASP A 72 8.53 6.24 -8.52
CA ASP A 72 9.42 5.18 -9.00
C ASP A 72 9.82 4.19 -7.88
N MET A 73 8.83 3.69 -7.15
CA MET A 73 9.02 2.81 -5.98
C MET A 73 8.35 1.44 -6.09
N GLU A 74 7.74 1.09 -7.22
CA GLU A 74 6.99 -0.16 -7.42
C GLU A 74 7.88 -1.39 -7.21
N MET A 75 9.14 -1.31 -7.65
CA MET A 75 10.13 -2.38 -7.48
C MET A 75 10.72 -2.44 -6.06
N LYS A 76 10.31 -1.55 -5.14
CA LYS A 76 10.84 -1.44 -3.78
C LYS A 76 9.85 -1.96 -2.72
N VAL A 77 8.71 -2.48 -3.14
CA VAL A 77 7.69 -3.13 -2.29
C VAL A 77 7.57 -4.61 -2.65
N SER A 78 6.97 -5.44 -1.80
CA SER A 78 6.89 -6.89 -2.08
C SER A 78 5.86 -7.23 -3.17
N HIS A 79 4.72 -6.55 -3.20
CA HIS A 79 3.67 -6.78 -4.18
C HIS A 79 2.83 -5.52 -4.42
N VAL A 80 2.57 -5.20 -5.69
CA VAL A 80 1.59 -4.20 -6.11
C VAL A 80 0.44 -4.94 -6.77
N SER A 81 -0.73 -4.91 -6.14
CA SER A 81 -1.94 -5.51 -6.70
C SER A 81 -2.62 -4.57 -7.69
N THR A 82 -2.95 -5.12 -8.86
CA THR A 82 -3.80 -4.50 -9.87
C THR A 82 -5.27 -4.94 -9.76
N GLY A 83 -5.60 -5.80 -8.79
CA GLY A 83 -6.95 -6.36 -8.63
C GLY A 83 -7.99 -5.40 -8.05
N GLY A 84 -7.57 -4.21 -7.60
CA GLY A 84 -8.47 -3.18 -7.08
C GLY A 84 -9.43 -3.73 -6.02
N GLY A 85 -10.74 -3.63 -6.29
CA GLY A 85 -11.79 -4.16 -5.41
C GLY A 85 -11.72 -5.67 -5.18
N ALA A 86 -11.33 -6.46 -6.18
CA ALA A 86 -11.21 -7.92 -6.01
C ALA A 86 -10.15 -8.30 -4.97
N SER A 87 -9.06 -7.52 -4.86
CA SER A 87 -8.04 -7.75 -3.82
C SER A 87 -8.56 -7.42 -2.43
N LEU A 88 -9.40 -6.39 -2.28
CA LEU A 88 -10.07 -6.11 -1.02
C LEU A 88 -11.05 -7.22 -0.64
N GLU A 89 -11.90 -7.66 -1.57
CA GLU A 89 -12.85 -8.75 -1.34
C GLU A 89 -12.15 -10.05 -0.93
N LEU A 90 -11.02 -10.36 -1.56
CA LEU A 90 -10.17 -11.48 -1.16
C LEU A 90 -9.66 -11.33 0.28
N LEU A 91 -9.20 -10.12 0.66
CA LEU A 91 -8.68 -9.84 2.00
C LEU A 91 -9.78 -9.76 3.07
N GLU A 92 -11.01 -9.45 2.68
CA GLU A 92 -12.21 -9.57 3.50
C GLU A 92 -12.62 -11.04 3.73
N GLY A 93 -11.97 -11.99 3.06
CA GLY A 93 -12.24 -13.43 3.17
C GLY A 93 -13.42 -13.90 2.33
N LYS A 94 -13.87 -13.09 1.35
CA LYS A 94 -14.93 -13.51 0.42
C LYS A 94 -14.37 -14.53 -0.57
N VAL A 95 -15.24 -15.45 -0.99
CA VAL A 95 -14.95 -16.34 -2.11
C VAL A 95 -14.98 -15.51 -3.38
N LEU A 96 -13.85 -15.46 -4.09
CA LEU A 96 -13.78 -14.90 -5.42
C LEU A 96 -14.18 -15.99 -6.43
N PRO A 97 -15.30 -15.86 -7.18
CA PRO A 97 -15.76 -16.93 -8.06
C PRO A 97 -14.74 -17.36 -9.11
N GLY A 98 -13.93 -16.41 -9.61
CA GLY A 98 -12.88 -16.69 -10.58
C GLY A 98 -11.67 -17.44 -10.01
N VAL A 99 -11.46 -17.38 -8.69
CA VAL A 99 -10.39 -18.12 -7.99
C VAL A 99 -10.91 -19.51 -7.58
N ASP A 100 -12.17 -19.60 -7.15
CA ASP A 100 -12.81 -20.84 -6.68
C ASP A 100 -12.88 -21.94 -7.75
N VAL A 101 -12.99 -21.55 -9.02
CA VAL A 101 -13.04 -22.50 -10.16
C VAL A 101 -11.67 -23.03 -10.60
N LEU A 102 -10.57 -22.55 -10.00
CA LEU A 102 -9.24 -23.05 -10.32
C LEU A 102 -9.06 -24.46 -9.78
N SER A 103 -8.49 -25.35 -10.59
CA SER A 103 -8.08 -26.68 -10.13
C SER A 103 -6.84 -26.58 -9.24
N ASP A 104 -6.72 -27.48 -8.26
CA ASP A 104 -5.52 -27.58 -7.44
C ASP A 104 -4.29 -27.94 -8.29
N ALA A 105 -3.11 -27.58 -7.78
CA ALA A 105 -1.85 -28.04 -8.36
C ALA A 105 -1.78 -29.58 -8.30
N PRO A 106 -1.30 -30.25 -9.37
CA PRO A 106 -1.20 -31.70 -9.42
C PRO A 106 -0.23 -32.29 -8.39
#